data_AF-A0A2E7CSE4-F1
#
_entry.id   AF-A0A2E7CSE4-F1
#
_cell.length_a   1.000
_cell.length_b   1.000
_cell.length_c   1.000
_cell.angle_alpha   90.00
_cell.angle_beta   90.00
_cell.angle_gamma   90.00
#
_symmetry.space_group_name_H-M   'P 1'
#
loop_
_entity.id
_entity.type
_entity.pdbx_description
1 polymer ?
#
loop_
_entity_poly.entity_id
_entity_poly.type
_entity_poly.pdbx_seq_one_letter_code
_entity_poly.pdbx_strand_id
1 'polypeptide(L)'
;MISQNDKKQSHHVKEHEFIKQHKKASNNSNYNKSNNIITNGTLLIDLPEKIDTVYFNDSSYYYKKGIWYKSSNQKFVVFRPNFNISTSNIPANSENLTLKNNEYYYFNGIFYNYKQEIKEYFIVKPPIGAKVKSIPNDFEEIIIKNKKFFKIDNCYFSFIKDENLYQVQLPNK
;
A
#
# COMPACT_ATOMS: atom_id res chain seq x y z
N MET A 1 39.99 -16.70 -31.02
CA MET A 1 38.93 -17.36 -30.22
C MET A 1 38.47 -16.37 -29.17
N ILE A 2 37.27 -15.79 -29.31
CA ILE A 2 36.70 -14.86 -28.33
C ILE A 2 35.77 -15.65 -27.42
N SER A 3 36.11 -15.72 -26.13
CA SER A 3 35.31 -16.35 -25.09
C SER A 3 34.12 -15.45 -24.74
N GLN A 4 32.91 -15.96 -24.97
CA GLN A 4 31.67 -15.42 -24.41
C GLN A 4 31.55 -15.94 -22.97
N ASN A 5 31.68 -15.06 -21.98
CA ASN A 5 31.06 -15.21 -20.66
C ASN A 5 31.42 -13.98 -19.84
N ASP A 6 30.51 -12.99 -19.73
CA ASP A 6 30.51 -11.99 -18.65
C ASP A 6 29.32 -11.00 -18.76
N LYS A 7 28.07 -11.51 -18.79
CA LYS A 7 26.88 -10.61 -18.70
C LYS A 7 25.73 -11.07 -17.80
N LYS A 8 25.83 -12.21 -17.09
CA LYS A 8 24.69 -12.71 -16.30
C LYS A 8 24.66 -12.32 -14.82
N GLN A 9 25.72 -11.74 -14.25
CA GLN A 9 25.79 -11.49 -12.80
C GLN A 9 25.44 -10.06 -12.35
N SER A 10 25.40 -9.07 -13.26
CA SER A 10 25.21 -7.65 -12.88
C SER A 10 23.76 -7.21 -12.67
N HIS A 11 22.77 -7.96 -13.18
CA HIS A 11 21.35 -7.62 -13.04
C HIS A 11 20.78 -8.06 -11.69
N HIS A 12 21.20 -9.22 -11.17
CA HIS A 12 20.68 -9.76 -9.91
C HIS A 12 21.11 -8.92 -8.68
N VAL A 13 22.34 -8.40 -8.66
CA VAL A 13 22.86 -7.63 -7.51
C VAL A 13 22.15 -6.28 -7.36
N LYS A 14 21.90 -5.59 -8.48
CA LYS A 14 21.20 -4.28 -8.49
C LYS A 14 19.74 -4.40 -8.06
N GLU A 15 19.09 -5.51 -8.41
CA GLU A 15 17.73 -5.82 -7.97
C GLU A 15 17.64 -6.05 -6.46
N HIS A 16 18.59 -6.80 -5.88
CA HIS A 16 18.66 -6.99 -4.43
C HIS A 16 18.96 -5.68 -3.66
N GLU A 17 19.77 -4.78 -4.21
CA GLU A 17 20.04 -3.46 -3.60
C GLU A 17 18.83 -2.53 -3.67
N PHE A 18 18.14 -2.49 -4.83
CA PHE A 18 16.87 -1.78 -5.00
C PHE A 18 15.83 -2.22 -3.96
N ILE A 19 15.63 -3.54 -3.82
CA ILE A 19 14.72 -4.11 -2.83
C ILE A 19 15.12 -3.73 -1.40
N LYS A 20 16.42 -3.73 -1.05
CA LYS A 20 16.90 -3.32 0.28
C LYS A 20 16.68 -1.83 0.56
N GLN A 21 16.86 -0.97 -0.43
CA GLN A 21 16.63 0.47 -0.31
C GLN A 21 15.15 0.79 -0.10
N HIS A 22 14.27 0.17 -0.88
CA HIS A 22 12.83 0.44 -0.81
C HIS A 22 12.13 -0.25 0.38
N LYS A 23 12.70 -1.34 0.91
CA LYS A 23 12.27 -1.91 2.20
C LYS A 23 12.58 -1.00 3.39
N LYS A 24 13.65 -0.20 3.35
CA LYS A 24 14.02 0.71 4.44
C LYS A 24 13.07 1.91 4.58
N ALA A 25 12.49 2.41 3.48
CA ALA A 25 11.55 3.54 3.52
C ALA A 25 10.21 3.19 4.20
N SER A 26 9.81 1.91 4.18
CA SER A 26 8.63 1.38 4.87
C SER A 26 8.84 1.22 6.39
N ASN A 27 10.09 1.24 6.87
CA ASN A 27 10.43 0.97 8.28
C ASN A 27 10.20 2.15 9.24
N ASN A 28 9.60 3.26 8.80
CA ASN A 28 9.36 4.41 9.68
C ASN A 28 8.05 4.27 10.47
N SER A 29 7.92 3.14 11.16
CA SER A 29 6.82 2.82 12.06
C SER A 29 7.41 2.44 13.42
N ASN A 30 7.48 3.41 14.33
CA ASN A 30 7.60 3.16 15.77
C ASN A 30 6.31 2.50 16.30
N TYR A 31 5.98 1.32 15.81
CA TYR A 31 4.82 0.52 16.19
C TYR A 31 5.30 -0.84 16.71
N ASN A 32 6.19 -0.81 17.70
CA ASN A 32 6.70 -2.00 18.37
C ASN A 32 6.44 -1.93 19.88
N LYS A 33 5.35 -2.55 20.33
CA LYS A 33 5.35 -3.30 21.60
C LYS A 33 4.24 -4.36 21.64
N SER A 34 4.26 -5.29 20.69
CA SER A 34 3.81 -6.70 20.83
C SER A 34 3.66 -7.33 19.43
N ASN A 35 4.74 -7.93 18.96
CA ASN A 35 4.84 -9.07 18.04
C ASN A 35 4.00 -9.10 16.74
N ASN A 36 4.75 -9.19 15.63
CA ASN A 36 4.37 -9.43 14.22
C ASN A 36 4.00 -8.18 13.41
N ILE A 37 4.75 -7.95 12.33
CA ILE A 37 4.38 -7.01 11.27
C ILE A 37 3.03 -7.47 10.73
N ILE A 38 1.96 -6.79 11.12
CA ILE A 38 0.60 -7.13 10.70
C ILE A 38 0.46 -6.71 9.23
N THR A 39 0.72 -7.65 8.32
CA THR A 39 0.57 -7.47 6.87
C THR A 39 -0.83 -7.84 6.41
N ASN A 40 -1.20 -7.42 5.19
CA ASN A 40 -2.41 -7.86 4.51
C ASN A 40 -2.50 -9.40 4.53
N GLY A 41 -3.66 -9.94 4.92
CA GLY A 41 -3.90 -11.37 5.07
C GLY A 41 -3.57 -11.97 6.44
N THR A 42 -2.95 -11.21 7.37
CA THR A 42 -2.69 -11.70 8.74
C THR A 42 -4.00 -12.06 9.44
N LEU A 43 -4.07 -13.28 10.00
CA LEU A 43 -5.22 -13.75 10.78
C LEU A 43 -5.03 -13.44 12.27
N LEU A 44 -6.10 -12.95 12.91
CA LEU A 44 -6.15 -12.66 14.34
C LEU A 44 -7.33 -13.40 14.97
N ILE A 45 -7.15 -13.88 16.20
CA ILE A 45 -8.24 -14.46 16.98
C ILE A 45 -9.08 -13.33 17.58
N ASP A 46 -8.42 -12.31 18.13
CA ASP A 46 -9.07 -11.15 18.75
C ASP A 46 -8.63 -9.83 18.09
N LEU A 47 -9.49 -8.82 18.19
CA LEU A 47 -9.18 -7.47 17.74
C LEU A 47 -8.40 -6.69 18.80
N PRO A 48 -7.55 -5.72 18.40
CA PRO A 48 -6.94 -4.77 19.32
C PRO A 48 -7.97 -4.02 20.17
N GLU A 49 -7.60 -3.65 21.40
CA GLU A 49 -8.45 -2.83 22.26
C GLU A 49 -8.76 -1.44 21.64
N LYS A 50 -9.93 -0.91 22.01
CA LYS A 50 -10.42 0.42 21.59
C LYS A 50 -10.46 0.56 20.07
N ILE A 51 -10.95 -0.46 19.36
CA ILE A 51 -11.02 -0.45 17.90
C ILE A 51 -12.23 0.35 17.41
N ASP A 52 -12.06 1.07 16.30
CA ASP A 52 -13.17 1.76 15.65
C ASP A 52 -13.96 0.75 14.80
N THR A 53 -15.28 0.74 14.94
CA THR A 53 -16.17 -0.08 14.10
C THR A 53 -16.74 0.77 12.98
N VAL A 54 -16.62 0.30 11.74
CA VAL A 54 -17.08 0.97 10.53
C VAL A 54 -18.11 0.09 9.84
N TYR A 55 -19.31 0.61 9.62
CA TYR A 55 -20.40 -0.13 8.97
C TYR A 55 -20.53 0.28 7.51
N PHE A 56 -20.56 -0.70 6.60
CA PHE A 56 -20.74 -0.44 5.17
C PHE A 56 -21.31 -1.68 4.47
N ASN A 57 -22.36 -1.51 3.66
CA ASN A 57 -23.06 -2.57 2.92
C ASN A 57 -23.33 -3.85 3.75
N ASP A 58 -24.09 -3.70 4.83
CA ASP A 58 -24.46 -4.77 5.77
C ASP A 58 -23.28 -5.53 6.42
N SER A 59 -22.07 -4.99 6.28
CA SER A 59 -20.84 -5.55 6.83
C SER A 59 -20.24 -4.62 7.88
N SER A 60 -19.65 -5.22 8.91
CA SER A 60 -18.80 -4.51 9.88
C SER A 60 -17.34 -4.70 9.52
N TYR A 61 -16.65 -3.58 9.44
CA TYR A 61 -15.20 -3.48 9.35
C TYR A 61 -14.65 -2.87 10.62
N TYR A 62 -13.38 -3.08 10.87
CA TYR A 62 -12.73 -2.54 12.05
C TYR A 62 -11.46 -1.82 11.65
N TYR A 63 -11.17 -0.72 12.33
CA TYR A 63 -10.07 0.15 11.99
C TYR A 63 -9.27 0.57 13.22
N LYS A 64 -7.95 0.55 13.09
CA LYS A 64 -7.04 1.04 14.14
C LYS A 64 -5.74 1.53 13.52
N LYS A 65 -5.40 2.81 13.70
CA LYS A 65 -4.06 3.37 13.40
C LYS A 65 -3.57 3.02 11.97
N GLY A 66 -4.44 3.11 10.97
CA GLY A 66 -4.11 2.82 9.57
C GLY A 66 -4.24 1.35 9.15
N ILE A 67 -4.64 0.45 10.05
CA ILE A 67 -4.84 -0.97 9.77
C ILE A 67 -6.34 -1.28 9.76
N TRP A 68 -6.78 -1.99 8.72
CA TRP A 68 -8.17 -2.42 8.54
C TRP A 68 -8.30 -3.92 8.77
N TYR A 69 -9.40 -4.30 9.41
CA TYR A 69 -9.73 -5.68 9.76
C TYR A 69 -11.16 -5.98 9.31
N LYS A 70 -11.41 -7.23 8.96
CA LYS A 70 -12.76 -7.75 8.71
C LYS A 70 -12.90 -9.14 9.33
N SER A 71 -14.13 -9.52 9.64
CA SER A 71 -14.43 -10.87 10.12
C SER A 71 -14.15 -11.91 9.02
N SER A 72 -13.59 -13.05 9.41
CA SER A 72 -13.32 -14.20 8.54
C SER A 72 -13.37 -15.49 9.36
N ASN A 73 -14.38 -16.34 9.13
CA ASN A 73 -14.53 -17.67 9.75
C ASN A 73 -14.24 -17.70 11.27
N GLN A 74 -15.01 -16.94 12.05
CA GLN A 74 -14.86 -16.80 13.52
C GLN A 74 -13.54 -16.16 14.00
N LYS A 75 -12.74 -15.64 13.07
CA LYS A 75 -11.52 -14.88 13.32
C LYS A 75 -11.65 -13.50 12.67
N PHE A 76 -10.55 -12.75 12.69
CA PHE A 76 -10.38 -11.52 11.94
C PHE A 76 -9.21 -11.66 10.97
N VAL A 77 -9.27 -10.91 9.88
CA VAL A 77 -8.19 -10.82 8.90
C VAL A 77 -7.87 -9.36 8.62
N VAL A 78 -6.59 -9.05 8.56
CA VAL A 78 -6.11 -7.74 8.12
C VAL A 78 -6.25 -7.66 6.61
N PHE A 79 -6.80 -6.56 6.12
CA PHE A 79 -6.96 -6.38 4.69
C PHE A 79 -6.78 -4.92 4.28
N ARG A 80 -6.57 -4.66 2.99
CA ARG A 80 -6.71 -3.31 2.41
C ARG A 80 -8.09 -3.16 1.76
N PRO A 81 -8.95 -2.27 2.25
CA PRO A 81 -10.20 -1.97 1.57
C PRO A 81 -9.93 -1.21 0.27
N ASN A 82 -10.77 -1.43 -0.74
CA ASN A 82 -10.54 -0.90 -2.09
C ASN A 82 -11.16 0.50 -2.29
N PHE A 83 -12.44 0.71 -1.94
CA PHE A 83 -13.11 2.00 -2.06
C PHE A 83 -14.43 2.06 -1.26
N ASN A 84 -14.94 3.27 -1.04
CA ASN A 84 -16.25 3.63 -0.44
C ASN A 84 -16.43 3.37 1.06
N ILE A 85 -15.42 2.87 1.75
CA ILE A 85 -15.41 2.79 3.21
C ILE A 85 -14.75 4.07 3.75
N SER A 86 -15.26 4.62 4.85
CA SER A 86 -14.74 5.86 5.46
C SER A 86 -14.27 5.66 6.90
N THR A 87 -13.43 6.59 7.37
CA THR A 87 -12.98 6.68 8.75
C THR A 87 -12.82 8.14 9.16
N SER A 88 -13.00 8.43 10.45
CA SER A 88 -12.84 9.78 11.00
C SER A 88 -11.38 10.24 11.07
N ASN A 89 -10.42 9.30 11.05
CA ASN A 89 -9.00 9.61 11.18
C ASN A 89 -8.11 8.67 10.38
N ILE A 90 -7.01 9.22 9.88
CA ILE A 90 -5.90 8.48 9.25
C ILE A 90 -4.60 8.74 10.03
N PRO A 91 -3.56 7.90 9.86
CA PRO A 91 -2.28 8.13 10.51
C PRO A 91 -1.70 9.50 10.16
N ALA A 92 -1.15 10.20 11.16
CA ALA A 92 -0.61 11.55 10.99
C ALA A 92 0.57 11.64 10.00
N ASN A 93 1.24 10.51 9.74
CA ASN A 93 2.33 10.40 8.77
C ASN A 93 1.86 9.96 7.36
N SER A 94 0.55 10.07 7.06
CA SER A 94 0.04 9.85 5.71
C SER A 94 0.64 10.86 4.73
N GLU A 95 0.93 10.43 3.50
CA GLU A 95 1.46 11.31 2.45
C GLU A 95 0.33 12.14 1.84
N ASN A 96 0.47 13.47 1.80
CA ASN A 96 -0.45 14.36 1.10
C ASN A 96 -0.09 14.45 -0.38
N LEU A 97 -1.06 14.26 -1.26
CA LEU A 97 -0.90 14.24 -2.70
C LEU A 97 -1.89 15.20 -3.34
N THR A 98 -1.43 16.04 -4.26
CA THR A 98 -2.30 16.88 -5.10
C THR A 98 -2.24 16.36 -6.53
N LEU A 99 -3.39 15.98 -7.09
CA LEU A 99 -3.50 15.48 -8.45
C LEU A 99 -4.73 16.08 -9.13
N LYS A 100 -4.51 16.79 -10.25
CA LYS A 100 -5.58 17.44 -11.04
C LYS A 100 -6.54 18.26 -10.16
N ASN A 101 -5.99 19.11 -9.29
CA ASN A 101 -6.72 19.97 -8.35
C ASN A 101 -7.54 19.22 -7.28
N ASN A 102 -7.33 17.91 -7.11
CA ASN A 102 -7.91 17.14 -6.02
C ASN A 102 -6.83 16.77 -5.00
N GLU A 103 -7.20 16.82 -3.72
CA GLU A 103 -6.37 16.39 -2.62
C GLU A 103 -6.63 14.93 -2.27
N TYR A 104 -5.55 14.18 -2.12
CA TYR A 104 -5.56 12.79 -1.68
C TYR A 104 -4.57 12.61 -0.54
N TYR A 105 -4.82 11.58 0.25
CA TYR A 105 -3.93 11.12 1.30
C TYR A 105 -3.57 9.67 1.02
N TYR A 106 -2.32 9.29 1.24
CA TYR A 106 -1.86 7.93 1.03
C TYR A 106 -1.26 7.35 2.30
N PHE A 107 -1.69 6.14 2.66
CA PHE A 107 -1.09 5.37 3.73
C PHE A 107 -1.11 3.88 3.43
N ASN A 108 0.08 3.26 3.43
CA ASN A 108 0.28 1.80 3.35
C ASN A 108 -0.56 1.10 2.26
N GLY A 109 -0.57 1.65 1.05
CA GLY A 109 -1.26 1.09 -0.11
C GLY A 109 -2.70 1.57 -0.30
N ILE A 110 -3.25 2.35 0.64
CA ILE A 110 -4.63 2.86 0.59
C ILE A 110 -4.61 4.36 0.29
N PHE A 111 -5.46 4.78 -0.63
CA PHE A 111 -5.69 6.18 -0.96
C PHE A 111 -6.99 6.67 -0.34
N TYR A 112 -6.96 7.89 0.19
CA TYR A 112 -8.09 8.54 0.82
C TYR A 112 -8.35 9.90 0.19
N ASN A 113 -9.60 10.35 0.25
CA ASN A 113 -9.99 11.74 0.04
C ASN A 113 -10.79 12.21 1.25
N TYR A 114 -10.53 13.42 1.72
CA TYR A 114 -11.23 13.99 2.86
C TYR A 114 -12.48 14.74 2.39
N LYS A 115 -13.63 14.41 2.97
CA LYS A 115 -14.91 15.10 2.72
C LYS A 115 -15.24 16.00 3.90
N GLN A 116 -15.18 17.31 3.66
CA GLN A 116 -15.32 18.31 4.71
C GLN A 116 -16.73 18.36 5.30
N GLU A 117 -17.75 18.19 4.46
CA GLU A 117 -19.17 18.21 4.84
C GLU A 117 -19.54 17.21 5.94
N ILE A 118 -18.91 16.03 5.95
CA ILE A 118 -19.15 14.99 6.96
C ILE A 118 -17.92 14.68 7.82
N LYS A 119 -16.81 15.38 7.59
CA LYS A 119 -15.55 15.27 8.34
C LYS A 119 -14.96 13.85 8.37
N GLU A 120 -14.95 13.19 7.22
CA GLU A 120 -14.44 11.83 7.09
C GLU A 120 -13.46 11.66 5.93
N TYR A 121 -12.54 10.71 6.09
CA TYR A 121 -11.64 10.23 5.05
C TYR A 121 -12.27 9.02 4.35
N PHE A 122 -12.60 9.16 3.07
CA PHE A 122 -13.11 8.08 2.24
C PHE A 122 -11.97 7.36 1.56
N ILE A 123 -11.95 6.04 1.63
CA ILE A 123 -11.10 5.23 0.78
C ILE A 123 -11.58 5.37 -0.66
N VAL A 124 -10.65 5.72 -1.54
CA VAL A 124 -10.88 5.88 -2.97
C VAL A 124 -10.07 4.88 -3.77
N LYS A 125 -10.51 4.62 -5.00
CA LYS A 125 -9.68 3.87 -5.94
C LYS A 125 -8.35 4.60 -6.12
N PRO A 126 -7.22 3.86 -6.23
CA PRO A 126 -5.91 4.46 -6.48
C PRO A 126 -5.95 5.42 -7.68
N PRO A 127 -5.66 6.72 -7.49
CA PRO A 127 -5.73 7.68 -8.58
C PRO A 127 -4.61 7.42 -9.59
N ILE A 128 -4.98 7.16 -10.85
CA ILE A 128 -3.99 6.96 -11.91
C ILE A 128 -3.13 8.22 -12.05
N GLY A 129 -1.82 8.05 -11.96
CA GLY A 129 -0.83 9.12 -11.97
C GLY A 129 -0.40 9.62 -10.61
N ALA A 130 -1.03 9.18 -9.51
CA ALA A 130 -0.56 9.49 -8.16
C ALA A 130 0.86 8.94 -7.96
N LYS A 131 1.73 9.74 -7.34
CA LYS A 131 3.13 9.38 -7.03
C LYS A 131 3.32 9.33 -5.51
N VAL A 132 3.92 8.26 -5.01
CA VAL A 132 4.13 8.01 -3.57
C VAL A 132 5.56 7.62 -3.29
N LYS A 133 6.06 7.90 -2.08
CA LYS A 133 7.46 7.64 -1.71
C LYS A 133 7.74 6.18 -1.41
N SER A 134 6.73 5.47 -0.90
CA SER A 134 6.84 4.07 -0.53
C SER A 134 5.59 3.30 -0.89
N ILE A 135 5.75 1.99 -1.07
CA ILE A 135 4.65 1.05 -1.24
C ILE A 135 4.80 -0.07 -0.21
N PRO A 136 3.70 -0.73 0.19
CA PRO A 136 3.76 -1.91 1.06
C PRO A 136 4.70 -3.01 0.58
N ASN A 137 5.38 -3.70 1.50
CA ASN A 137 6.38 -4.73 1.17
C ASN A 137 5.81 -6.06 0.65
N ASP A 138 4.50 -6.24 0.66
CA ASP A 138 3.77 -7.40 0.15
C ASP A 138 3.32 -7.23 -1.31
N PHE A 139 4.05 -6.41 -2.08
CA PHE A 139 3.83 -6.30 -3.51
C PHE A 139 4.24 -7.58 -4.26
N GLU A 140 3.56 -7.83 -5.38
CA GLU A 140 3.95 -8.79 -6.40
C GLU A 140 4.71 -8.04 -7.51
N GLU A 141 5.92 -8.47 -7.84
CA GLU A 141 6.61 -7.96 -9.02
C GLU A 141 6.14 -8.70 -10.26
N ILE A 142 5.70 -7.97 -11.27
CA ILE A 142 5.21 -8.53 -12.52
C ILE A 142 5.82 -7.80 -13.71
N ILE A 143 6.02 -8.53 -14.81
CA ILE A 143 6.47 -7.94 -16.08
C ILE A 143 5.32 -8.04 -17.07
N ILE A 144 4.86 -6.89 -17.55
CA ILE A 144 3.82 -6.80 -18.58
C ILE A 144 4.42 -6.04 -19.76
N LYS A 145 4.51 -6.68 -20.93
CA LYS A 145 5.10 -6.09 -22.16
C LYS A 145 6.49 -5.48 -21.92
N ASN A 146 7.38 -6.26 -21.29
CA ASN A 146 8.75 -5.85 -20.95
C ASN A 146 8.86 -4.65 -20.00
N LYS A 147 7.77 -4.20 -19.37
CA LYS A 147 7.79 -3.19 -18.31
C LYS A 147 7.52 -3.86 -16.96
N LYS A 148 8.39 -3.57 -15.98
CA LYS A 148 8.24 -4.02 -14.59
C LYS A 148 7.18 -3.18 -13.87
N PHE A 149 6.28 -3.85 -13.16
CA PHE A 149 5.29 -3.25 -12.27
C PHE A 149 5.35 -3.92 -10.90
N PHE A 150 4.97 -3.16 -9.88
CA PHE A 150 4.74 -3.63 -8.52
C PHE A 150 3.23 -3.62 -8.29
N LYS A 151 2.63 -4.80 -8.14
CA LYS A 151 1.20 -4.97 -7.98
C LYS A 151 0.86 -5.18 -6.52
N ILE A 152 -0.12 -4.42 -6.03
CA ILE A 152 -0.66 -4.53 -4.68
C ILE A 152 -2.16 -4.60 -4.82
N ASP A 153 -2.75 -5.73 -4.44
CA ASP A 153 -4.16 -6.05 -4.68
C ASP A 153 -4.54 -5.80 -6.16
N ASN A 154 -5.35 -4.77 -6.45
CA ASN A 154 -5.75 -4.38 -7.82
C ASN A 154 -5.04 -3.12 -8.34
N CYS A 155 -4.03 -2.63 -7.64
CA CYS A 155 -3.25 -1.45 -7.98
C CYS A 155 -1.90 -1.83 -8.58
N TYR A 156 -1.48 -1.11 -9.61
CA TYR A 156 -0.20 -1.31 -10.27
C TYR A 156 0.63 -0.04 -10.15
N PHE A 157 1.87 -0.20 -9.71
CA PHE A 157 2.84 0.88 -9.58
C PHE A 157 4.01 0.63 -10.54
N SER A 158 4.54 1.69 -11.13
CA SER A 158 5.88 1.68 -11.73
C SER A 158 6.79 2.63 -10.98
N PHE A 159 8.06 2.25 -10.83
CA PHE A 159 9.03 3.10 -10.17
C PHE A 159 9.65 4.09 -11.16
N ILE A 160 9.64 5.38 -10.81
CA ILE A 160 10.29 6.46 -11.55
C ILE A 160 11.63 6.73 -10.90
N LYS A 161 12.71 6.30 -11.56
CA LYS A 161 14.06 6.36 -11.00
C LYS A 161 14.54 7.79 -10.71
N ASP A 162 14.29 8.71 -11.64
CA ASP A 162 14.80 10.08 -11.53
C ASP A 162 14.11 10.88 -10.41
N GLU A 163 12.85 10.52 -10.09
CA GLU A 163 12.09 11.13 -8.99
C GLU A 163 12.19 10.33 -7.68
N ASN A 164 12.68 9.08 -7.74
CA ASN A 164 12.64 8.13 -6.64
C ASN A 164 11.24 7.94 -6.04
N LEU A 165 10.22 7.84 -6.90
CA LEU A 165 8.81 7.69 -6.53
C LEU A 165 8.17 6.49 -7.24
N TYR A 166 7.14 5.93 -6.61
CA TYR A 166 6.24 4.95 -7.22
C TYR A 166 5.03 5.67 -7.79
N GLN A 167 4.72 5.46 -9.07
CA GLN A 167 3.55 6.03 -9.72
C GLN A 167 2.48 4.98 -9.98
N VAL A 168 1.25 5.26 -9.59
CA VAL A 168 0.07 4.46 -9.95
C VAL A 168 -0.13 4.54 -11.46
N GLN A 169 -0.15 3.40 -12.13
CA GLN A 169 -0.29 3.33 -13.58
C GLN A 169 -1.05 2.07 -14.00
N LEU A 170 -1.95 2.18 -14.99
CA LEU A 170 -2.56 1.00 -15.59
C LEU A 170 -1.49 0.19 -16.35
N PRO A 171 -1.48 -1.15 -16.22
CA PRO A 171 -0.72 -1.96 -17.14
C PRO A 171 -1.35 -1.78 -18.53
N ASN A 172 -0.61 -1.17 -19.46
CA ASN A 172 -1.13 -0.94 -20.80
C ASN A 172 -1.46 -2.30 -21.45
N LYS A 173 -2.72 -2.44 -21.91
CA LYS A 173 -3.19 -3.61 -22.68
C LYS A 173 -2.42 -3.79 -23.96
#